data_AF-A0A7Y3NR89-F1
#
_entry.id   AF-A0A7Y3NR89-F1
#
_cell.length_a   1.000
_cell.length_b   1.000
_cell.length_c   1.000
_cell.angle_alpha   90.00
_cell.angle_beta   90.00
_cell.angle_gamma   90.00
#
_symmetry.space_group_name_H-M   'P 1'
#
loop_
_entity.id
_entity.type
_entity.pdbx_description
1 polymer ?
#
loop_
_entity_poly.entity_id
_entity_poly.type
_entity_poly.pdbx_seq_one_letter_code
_entity_poly.pdbx_strand_id
1 'polypeptide(L)'
;MGAQKIWYVEAVGHTNEAIAAELPAENASRGILCQDGLKRDFWQCDYRFITRLLKSEVAEHLEFKVFYREGKFGPVRPWPFLYKRRMTIATALKNGAVKKGTDVKTPHQVR
;
A
#
# COMPACT_ATOMS: atom_id res chain seq x y z
N MET A 1 3.71 -27.52 -9.20
CA MET A 1 3.63 -26.95 -7.83
C MET A 1 3.83 -25.44 -7.96
N GLY A 2 2.82 -24.63 -7.62
CA GLY A 2 2.98 -23.17 -7.65
C GLY A 2 4.04 -22.75 -6.62
N ALA A 3 4.94 -21.84 -6.98
CA ALA A 3 5.94 -21.33 -6.06
C ALA A 3 5.23 -20.65 -4.86
N GLN A 4 5.59 -21.04 -3.64
CA GLN A 4 5.06 -20.41 -2.43
C GLN A 4 5.48 -18.94 -2.41
N LYS A 5 4.50 -18.04 -2.33
CA LYS A 5 4.74 -16.60 -2.16
C LYS A 5 4.78 -16.29 -0.67
N ILE A 6 5.86 -15.66 -0.24
CA ILE A 6 6.00 -15.15 1.12
C ILE A 6 5.94 -13.64 1.05
N TRP A 7 5.11 -13.06 1.91
CA TRP A 7 4.81 -11.64 1.92
C TRP A 7 5.48 -10.95 3.11
N TYR A 8 5.88 -9.71 2.88
CA TYR A 8 6.60 -8.88 3.82
C TYR A 8 6.03 -7.47 3.82
N VAL A 9 6.06 -6.82 4.99
CA VAL A 9 5.69 -5.41 5.15
C VAL A 9 6.84 -4.66 5.81
N GLU A 10 7.29 -3.59 5.17
CA GLU A 10 8.19 -2.58 5.76
C GLU A 10 7.32 -1.50 6.38
N ALA A 11 7.33 -1.38 7.71
CA ALA A 11 6.64 -0.31 8.42
C ALA A 11 7.53 0.92 8.55
N VAL A 12 6.93 2.11 8.48
CA VAL A 12 7.61 3.38 8.76
C VAL A 12 6.96 4.06 9.96
N GLY A 13 7.79 4.48 10.92
CA GLY A 13 7.35 5.24 12.10
C GLY A 13 6.33 4.50 12.97
N HIS A 14 5.23 5.18 13.31
CA HIS A 14 4.15 4.68 14.17
C HIS A 14 3.46 3.42 13.63
N THR A 15 3.54 3.18 12.33
CA THR A 15 3.03 1.95 11.69
C THR A 15 3.68 0.69 12.24
N ASN A 16 4.93 0.78 12.71
CA ASN A 16 5.62 -0.38 13.27
C ASN A 16 4.95 -0.87 14.57
N GLU A 17 4.42 0.04 15.38
CA GLU A 17 3.70 -0.29 16.61
C GLU A 17 2.35 -0.95 16.30
N ALA A 18 1.62 -0.41 15.31
CA ALA A 18 0.35 -0.97 14.86
C ALA A 18 0.52 -2.41 14.31
N ILE A 19 1.57 -2.66 13.52
CA ILE A 19 1.86 -4.00 13.01
C ILE A 19 2.33 -4.93 14.13
N ALA A 20 3.19 -4.47 15.03
CA ALA A 20 3.69 -5.26 16.16
C ALA A 20 2.58 -5.67 17.15
N ALA A 21 1.49 -4.92 17.23
CA ALA A 21 0.32 -5.28 18.04
C ALA A 21 -0.48 -6.46 17.44
N GLU A 22 -0.41 -6.67 16.13
CA GLU A 22 -1.17 -7.72 15.44
C GLU A 22 -0.33 -8.94 15.05
N LEU A 23 0.97 -8.79 14.83
CA LEU A 23 1.86 -9.87 14.42
C LEU A 23 2.77 -10.30 15.57
N PRO A 24 3.00 -11.62 15.73
CA PRO A 24 3.92 -12.11 16.75
C PRO A 24 5.36 -11.69 16.41
N ALA A 25 6.18 -11.49 17.44
CA ALA A 25 7.56 -11.02 17.29
C ALA A 25 8.44 -11.95 16.44
N GLU A 26 8.11 -13.24 16.34
CA GLU A 26 8.78 -14.22 15.49
C GLU A 26 8.66 -13.91 13.99
N ASN A 27 7.65 -13.12 13.60
CA ASN A 27 7.46 -12.68 12.22
C ASN A 27 8.35 -11.47 11.86
N ALA A 28 9.02 -10.85 12.83
CA ALA A 28 9.96 -9.77 12.58
C ALA A 28 11.24 -10.33 11.97
N SER A 29 11.39 -10.17 10.65
CA SER A 29 12.56 -10.56 9.88
C SER A 29 13.51 -9.38 9.70
N ARG A 30 14.67 -9.42 10.33
CA ARG A 30 15.66 -8.33 10.27
C ARG A 30 16.76 -8.58 9.24
N GLY A 31 17.25 -7.52 8.60
CA GLY A 31 18.42 -7.54 7.72
C GLY A 31 18.26 -8.37 6.44
N ILE A 32 17.04 -8.49 5.91
CA ILE A 32 16.75 -9.25 4.70
C ILE A 32 17.26 -8.49 3.47
N LEU A 33 18.02 -9.19 2.61
CA LEU A 33 18.55 -8.64 1.37
C LEU A 33 17.45 -8.53 0.30
N CYS A 34 17.20 -7.33 -0.16
CA CYS A 34 16.29 -7.04 -1.25
C CYS A 34 16.98 -7.10 -2.61
N GLN A 35 16.18 -7.15 -3.68
CA GLN A 35 16.67 -7.15 -5.05
C GLN A 35 17.52 -5.91 -5.41
N ASP A 36 17.29 -4.79 -4.73
CA ASP A 36 18.05 -3.54 -4.91
C ASP A 36 19.40 -3.53 -4.17
N GLY A 37 19.77 -4.63 -3.50
CA GLY A 37 21.01 -4.76 -2.76
C GLY A 37 20.97 -4.15 -1.35
N LEU A 38 19.85 -3.56 -0.95
CA LEU A 38 19.67 -3.01 0.39
C LEU A 38 19.18 -4.07 1.37
N LYS A 39 19.66 -4.00 2.61
CA LYS A 39 19.13 -4.79 3.72
C LYS A 39 18.05 -3.99 4.43
N ARG A 40 16.91 -4.62 4.67
CA ARG A 40 15.75 -4.00 5.32
C ARG A 40 15.17 -4.93 6.37
N ASP A 41 14.46 -4.32 7.30
CA ASP A 41 13.70 -5.02 8.33
C ASP A 41 12.24 -5.09 7.88
N PHE A 42 11.65 -6.27 8.03
CA PHE A 42 10.32 -6.57 7.55
C PHE A 42 9.53 -7.34 8.59
N TRP A 43 8.21 -7.23 8.47
CA TRP A 43 7.26 -8.14 9.10
C TRP A 43 6.79 -9.16 8.07
N GLN A 44 7.08 -10.43 8.31
CA GLN A 44 6.53 -11.51 7.51
C GLN A 44 5.04 -11.67 7.84
N CYS A 45 4.19 -11.75 6.81
CA CYS A 45 2.77 -11.87 7.00
C CYS A 45 2.12 -12.71 5.90
N ASP A 46 0.82 -12.94 6.02
CA ASP A 46 0.04 -13.49 4.93
C ASP A 46 -0.60 -12.36 4.08
N TYR A 47 -1.19 -12.75 2.96
CA TYR A 47 -1.85 -11.80 2.07
C TYR A 47 -3.12 -11.19 2.71
N ARG A 48 -3.78 -11.90 3.65
CA ARG A 48 -5.00 -11.41 4.31
C ARG A 48 -4.68 -10.23 5.22
N PHE A 49 -3.58 -10.31 5.96
CA PHE A 49 -3.06 -9.23 6.78
C PHE A 49 -2.77 -7.99 5.93
N ILE A 50 -2.11 -8.13 4.78
CA ILE A 50 -1.89 -7.03 3.85
C ILE A 50 -3.22 -6.38 3.44
N THR A 51 -4.23 -7.18 3.07
CA THR A 51 -5.54 -6.61 2.69
C THR A 51 -6.26 -5.91 3.83
N ARG A 52 -6.05 -6.31 5.09
CA ARG A 52 -6.58 -5.61 6.27
C ARG A 52 -5.82 -4.30 6.49
N LEU A 53 -4.49 -4.35 6.46
CA LEU A 53 -3.62 -3.19 6.66
C LEU A 53 -3.90 -2.10 5.62
N LEU A 54 -4.10 -2.47 4.36
CA LEU A 54 -4.50 -1.54 3.29
C LEU A 54 -5.87 -0.89 3.50
N LYS A 55 -6.80 -1.57 4.17
CA LYS A 55 -8.10 -0.97 4.52
C LYS A 55 -7.97 0.01 5.67
N SER A 56 -7.10 -0.29 6.63
CA SER A 56 -6.79 0.57 7.78
C SER A 56 -5.88 1.76 7.42
N GLU A 57 -5.10 1.68 6.34
CA GLU A 57 -4.12 2.72 5.93
C GLU A 57 -4.67 4.14 5.99
N VAL A 58 -5.88 4.35 5.46
CA VAL A 58 -6.51 5.69 5.41
C VAL A 58 -7.09 6.11 6.75
N ALA A 59 -7.64 5.17 7.52
CA ALA A 59 -8.28 5.46 8.80
C ALA A 59 -7.26 5.73 9.90
N GLU A 60 -6.12 5.04 9.85
CA GLU A 60 -5.08 5.04 10.88
C GLU A 60 -3.81 5.78 10.44
N HIS A 61 -3.82 6.39 9.24
CA HIS A 61 -2.69 7.13 8.67
C HIS A 61 -1.38 6.32 8.60
N LEU A 62 -1.50 5.01 8.37
CA LEU A 62 -0.36 4.09 8.35
C LEU A 62 0.49 4.30 7.09
N GLU A 63 1.80 4.28 7.27
CA GLU A 63 2.79 4.35 6.21
C GLU A 63 3.59 3.04 6.16
N PHE A 64 3.37 2.24 5.11
CA PHE A 64 4.06 0.98 4.92
C PHE A 64 4.31 0.67 3.44
N LYS A 65 5.27 -0.23 3.18
CA LYS A 65 5.52 -0.78 1.85
C LYS A 65 5.41 -2.29 1.88
N VAL A 66 4.83 -2.84 0.82
CA VAL A 66 4.62 -4.28 0.69
C VAL A 66 5.69 -4.86 -0.22
N PHE A 67 6.26 -5.96 0.21
CA PHE A 67 7.26 -6.73 -0.53
C PHE A 67 6.83 -8.19 -0.59
N TYR A 68 7.37 -8.93 -1.55
CA TYR A 68 7.13 -10.35 -1.69
C TYR A 68 8.38 -11.07 -2.20
N ARG A 69 8.49 -12.36 -1.88
CA ARG A 69 9.45 -13.25 -2.53
C ARG A 69 8.75 -14.48 -3.08
N GLU A 70 9.25 -14.97 -4.21
CA GLU A 70 8.82 -16.22 -4.80
C GLU A 70 9.80 -17.32 -4.43
N GLY A 71 9.32 -18.35 -3.73
CA GLY A 71 10.15 -19.44 -3.22
C GLY A 71 10.94 -19.08 -1.95
N LYS A 72 11.72 -20.04 -1.46
CA LYS A 72 12.46 -19.92 -0.19
C LYS A 72 13.73 -19.05 -0.30
N PHE A 73 14.35 -19.01 -1.48
CA PHE A 73 15.64 -18.36 -1.72
C PHE A 73 15.59 -17.29 -2.81
N GLY A 74 14.40 -16.93 -3.28
CA GLY A 74 14.22 -15.87 -4.27
C GLY A 74 14.49 -14.48 -3.69
N PRO A 75 14.91 -13.51 -4.52
CA PRO A 75 15.10 -12.13 -4.07
C PRO A 75 13.75 -11.53 -3.63
N VAL A 76 13.79 -10.73 -2.56
CA VAL A 76 12.62 -9.95 -2.12
C VAL A 76 12.43 -8.77 -3.07
N ARG A 77 11.24 -8.66 -3.65
CA ARG A 77 10.87 -7.63 -4.61
C ARG A 77 9.76 -6.74 -4.05
N PRO A 78 9.76 -5.44 -4.36
CA PRO A 78 8.63 -4.58 -4.02
C PRO A 78 7.39 -5.09 -4.75
N TRP A 79 6.26 -5.13 -4.05
CA TRP A 79 4.98 -5.42 -4.68
C TRP A 79 4.51 -4.18 -5.44
N PRO A 80 4.29 -4.25 -6.77
CA PRO A 80 3.96 -3.07 -7.57
C PRO A 80 2.52 -2.57 -7.33
N PHE A 81 1.68 -3.33 -6.62
CA PHE A 81 0.26 -3.02 -6.46
C PHE A 81 -0.03 -2.16 -5.22
N LEU A 82 -0.90 -1.16 -5.44
CA LEU A 82 -1.50 -0.23 -4.48
C LEU A 82 -0.70 0.99 -4.03
N TYR A 83 0.10 1.57 -4.91
CA TYR A 83 0.16 3.04 -4.98
C TYR A 83 -0.83 3.52 -6.04
N LYS A 84 -2.14 3.41 -5.78
CA LYS A 84 -3.04 4.44 -6.32
C LYS A 84 -2.71 5.69 -5.53
N ARG A 85 -1.65 6.43 -5.93
CA ARG A 85 -1.53 7.84 -5.56
C ARG A 85 -2.89 8.43 -5.87
N ARG A 86 -3.64 8.85 -4.85
CA ARG A 86 -4.78 9.73 -5.06
C ARG A 86 -4.20 10.93 -5.77
N MET A 87 -4.42 11.02 -7.08
CA MET A 87 -4.18 12.27 -7.79
C MET A 87 -5.01 13.31 -7.06
N THR A 88 -4.36 14.36 -6.59
CA THR A 88 -5.10 15.52 -6.07
C THR A 88 -6.10 15.96 -7.14
N ILE A 89 -7.22 16.56 -6.76
CA ILE A 89 -8.19 17.11 -7.72
C ILE A 89 -7.46 18.02 -8.72
N ALA A 90 -6.46 18.78 -8.27
CA ALA A 90 -5.61 19.61 -9.12
C ALA A 90 -4.83 18.80 -10.19
N THR A 91 -4.25 17.65 -9.81
CA THR A 91 -3.54 16.76 -10.75
C THR A 91 -4.51 16.05 -11.70
N ALA A 92 -5.68 15.62 -11.21
CA ALA A 92 -6.71 14.98 -12.04
C ALA A 92 -7.33 15.94 -13.07
N LEU A 93 -7.51 17.22 -12.69
CA LEU A 93 -7.93 18.29 -13.59
C LEU A 93 -6.85 18.61 -14.64
N LYS A 94 -5.57 18.73 -14.24
CA LYS A 94 -4.45 18.95 -15.19
C LYS A 94 -4.32 17.83 -16.21
N ASN A 95 -4.55 16.58 -15.80
CA ASN A 95 -4.43 15.41 -16.66
C ASN A 95 -5.72 15.07 -17.44
N GLY A 96 -6.76 15.91 -17.35
CA GLY A 96 -8.00 15.74 -18.12
C GLY A 96 -8.87 14.55 -17.70
N ALA A 97 -8.58 13.91 -16.56
CA ALA A 97 -9.29 12.74 -16.06
C ALA A 97 -10.65 13.08 -15.41
N VAL A 98 -10.92 14.36 -15.17
CA VAL A 98 -12.20 14.88 -14.67
C VAL A 98 -12.63 16.05 -15.56
N LYS A 99 -13.76 15.92 -16.25
CA LYS A 99 -14.39 17.05 -16.95
C LYS A 99 -15.11 17.92 -15.92
N LYS A 100 -14.81 19.23 -15.88
CA LYS A 100 -15.60 20.21 -15.13
C LYS A 100 -17.07 20.04 -15.53
N GLY A 101 -17.93 19.81 -14.54
CA GLY A 101 -19.37 19.72 -14.76
C GLY A 101 -19.84 20.96 -15.52
N THR A 102 -20.46 20.72 -16.67
CA THR A 102 -21.20 21.70 -17.44
C THR A 102 -22.36 22.24 -16.62
N ASP A 103 -22.36 23.56 -16.52
CA ASP A 103 -23.44 24.47 -16.13
C ASP A 103 -24.85 23.89 -16.35
N VAL A 104 -25.57 23.62 -15.25
CA VAL A 104 -26.99 23.31 -15.29
C VAL A 104 -27.73 24.63 -15.46
N LYS A 105 -28.31 24.81 -16.65
CA LYS A 105 -29.21 25.90 -17.04
C LYS A 105 -30.22 26.24 -15.94
N THR A 106 -30.24 27.51 -15.58
CA THR A 106 -31.31 28.20 -14.83
C THR A 106 -32.67 27.95 -15.50
N PRO A 107 -33.69 27.42 -14.81
CA PRO A 107 -35.06 27.51 -15.29
C PRO A 107 -35.63 28.88 -14.90
N HIS A 108 -36.19 29.56 -15.90
CA HIS A 108 -37.03 30.75 -15.76
C HIS A 108 -38.10 30.56 -14.67
N GLN A 109 -38.27 31.56 -13.80
CA GLN A 109 -39.57 31.83 -13.19
C GLN A 109 -40.18 33.09 -13.78
N VAL A 110 -41.39 32.87 -14.26
CA VAL A 110 -42.37 33.81 -14.80
C VAL A 110 -42.93 34.67 -13.67
N ARG A 111 -43.06 35.98 -13.92
CA ARG A 111 -44.18 36.77 -13.40
C ARG A 111 -44.47 37.97 -14.27
#